data_AF-A0A1I5F3Y2-F1
#
_entry.id   AF-A0A1I5F3Y2-F1
#
_cell.length_a   1.000
_cell.length_b   1.000
_cell.length_c   1.000
_cell.angle_alpha   90.00
_cell.angle_beta   90.00
_cell.angle_gamma   90.00
#
_symmetry.space_group_name_H-M   'P 1'
#
loop_
_entity.id
_entity.type
_entity.pdbx_description
1 polymer ?
#
loop_
_entity_poly.entity_id
_entity_poly.type
_entity_poly.pdbx_seq_one_letter_code
_entity_poly.pdbx_strand_id
1 'polypeptide(L)'
;MNIDTTTIGGRIKKSRIDAGYTQEKLAELIGLEGGSAISNYENNRRYLYQDLLQKLCAALNVSADYILFGDTPDNADPVTNQASNILFQLKSDEAKSAAVVILKQIEILDK
;
A
#
# COMPACT_ATOMS: atom_id res chain seq x y z
N MET A 1 -0.05 17.55 -7.32
CA MET A 1 0.57 16.82 -8.46
C MET A 1 -0.44 15.76 -8.87
N ASN A 2 -0.84 15.68 -10.14
CA ASN A 2 -1.75 14.60 -10.59
C ASN A 2 -0.90 13.35 -10.87
N ILE A 3 -1.10 12.25 -10.13
CA ILE A 3 -0.35 11.00 -10.29
C ILE A 3 -1.29 9.99 -10.94
N ASP A 4 -0.90 9.45 -12.08
CA ASP A 4 -1.65 8.41 -12.79
C ASP A 4 -1.43 7.04 -12.16
N THR A 5 -2.36 6.60 -11.31
CA THR A 5 -2.31 5.31 -10.60
C THR A 5 -2.85 4.13 -11.42
N THR A 6 -3.17 4.30 -12.70
CA THR A 6 -3.52 3.18 -13.58
C THR A 6 -2.32 2.29 -13.90
N THR A 7 -1.10 2.81 -13.72
CA THR A 7 0.16 2.11 -13.95
C THR A 7 0.85 1.66 -12.65
N ILE A 8 1.66 0.61 -12.73
CA ILE A 8 2.51 0.14 -11.62
C ILE A 8 3.43 1.28 -11.14
N GLY A 9 4.11 1.97 -12.06
CA GLY A 9 5.01 3.07 -11.73
C GLY A 9 4.30 4.22 -11.01
N GLY A 10 3.09 4.56 -11.43
CA GLY A 10 2.29 5.58 -10.76
C GLY A 10 1.89 5.21 -9.33
N ARG A 11 1.57 3.93 -9.08
CA ARG A 11 1.27 3.44 -7.73
C ARG A 11 2.49 3.43 -6.82
N ILE A 12 3.66 3.02 -7.33
CA ILE A 12 4.93 3.15 -6.61
C ILE A 12 5.18 4.62 -6.22
N LYS A 13 5.00 5.54 -7.18
CA LYS A 13 5.20 6.98 -6.96
C LYS A 13 4.26 7.54 -5.90
N LYS A 14 2.97 7.17 -5.98
CA LYS A 14 1.97 7.56 -4.99
C LYS A 14 2.34 7.03 -3.61
N SER A 15 2.58 5.74 -3.46
CA SER A 15 2.97 5.12 -2.18
C SER A 15 4.24 5.74 -1.59
N ARG A 16 5.24 6.06 -2.43
CA ARG A 16 6.45 6.76 -1.98
C ARG A 16 6.15 8.14 -1.40
N ILE A 17 5.31 8.92 -2.09
CA ILE A 17 4.95 10.28 -1.66
C ILE A 17 4.10 10.23 -0.38
N ASP A 18 3.15 9.29 -0.29
CA ASP A 18 2.31 9.09 0.89
C ASP A 18 3.15 8.67 2.11
N ALA A 19 4.24 7.92 1.90
CA ALA A 19 5.22 7.58 2.93
C ALA A 19 6.23 8.71 3.24
N GLY A 20 6.16 9.85 2.54
CA GLY A 20 7.03 11.01 2.78
C GLY A 20 8.48 10.86 2.30
N TYR A 21 8.76 9.91 1.40
CA TYR A 21 10.12 9.64 0.95
C TYR A 21 10.50 10.39 -0.34
N THR A 22 11.75 10.85 -0.42
CA THR A 22 12.37 11.20 -1.71
C THR A 22 12.69 9.95 -2.52
N GLN A 23 12.95 10.08 -3.81
CA GLN A 23 13.38 8.96 -4.64
C GLN A 23 14.70 8.36 -4.12
N GLU A 24 15.62 9.21 -3.67
CA GLU A 24 16.88 8.80 -3.05
C GLU A 24 16.64 8.00 -1.77
N LYS A 25 15.69 8.46 -0.93
CA LYS A 25 15.39 7.76 0.32
C LYS A 25 14.78 6.39 0.07
N LEU A 26 13.86 6.27 -0.89
CA LEU A 26 13.30 4.97 -1.26
C LEU A 26 14.38 4.04 -1.83
N ALA A 27 15.29 4.56 -2.65
CA ALA A 27 16.41 3.78 -3.20
C ALA A 27 17.27 3.20 -2.06
N GLU A 28 17.66 4.02 -1.09
CA GLU A 28 18.41 3.60 0.09
C GLU A 28 17.68 2.48 0.86
N LEU A 29 16.38 2.66 1.14
CA LEU A 29 15.57 1.69 1.90
C LEU A 29 15.48 0.31 1.21
N ILE A 30 15.53 0.25 -0.12
CA ILE A 30 15.44 -1.00 -0.88
C ILE A 30 16.80 -1.48 -1.41
N GLY A 31 17.91 -0.87 -0.97
CA GLY A 31 19.27 -1.26 -1.32
C GLY A 31 19.63 -1.01 -2.79
N LEU A 32 19.13 0.08 -3.36
CA LEU A 32 19.51 0.58 -4.69
C LEU A 32 20.35 1.85 -4.56
N GLU A 33 21.28 2.02 -5.49
CA GLU A 33 22.09 3.24 -5.59
C GLU A 33 21.36 4.30 -6.42
N GLY A 34 20.93 5.38 -5.75
CA GLY A 34 20.46 6.61 -6.39
C GLY A 34 18.97 6.65 -6.78
N GLY A 35 18.39 7.86 -6.74
CA GLY A 35 16.97 8.10 -7.05
C GLY A 35 16.59 7.86 -8.52
N SER A 36 17.56 7.83 -9.44
CA SER A 36 17.32 7.59 -10.87
C SER A 36 16.70 6.22 -11.16
N ALA A 37 17.09 5.19 -10.39
CA ALA A 37 16.49 3.86 -10.49
C ALA A 37 15.01 3.90 -10.13
N ILE A 38 14.65 4.55 -9.01
CA ILE A 38 13.27 4.75 -8.59
C ILE A 38 12.50 5.54 -9.64
N SER A 39 13.07 6.62 -10.17
CA SER A 39 12.45 7.40 -11.25
C SER A 39 12.12 6.53 -12.47
N ASN A 40 13.01 5.61 -12.88
CA ASN A 40 12.73 4.71 -13.98
C ASN A 40 11.55 3.76 -13.70
N TYR A 41 11.42 3.24 -12.48
CA TYR A 41 10.25 2.43 -12.09
C TYR A 41 8.97 3.27 -12.07
N GLU A 42 9.02 4.47 -11.47
CA GLU A 42 7.87 5.37 -11.37
C GLU A 42 7.33 5.85 -12.72
N ASN A 43 8.20 5.91 -13.73
CA ASN A 43 7.83 6.30 -15.09
C ASN A 43 7.62 5.10 -16.02
N ASN A 44 7.49 3.87 -15.47
CA ASN A 44 7.27 2.63 -16.24
C ASN A 44 8.35 2.35 -17.30
N ARG A 45 9.58 2.86 -17.10
CA ARG A 45 10.72 2.67 -18.01
C ARG A 45 11.52 1.40 -17.71
N ARG A 46 11.25 0.75 -16.58
CA ARG A 46 11.91 -0.47 -16.14
C ARG A 46 10.90 -1.46 -15.61
N TYR A 47 11.07 -2.73 -16.01
CA TYR A 47 10.25 -3.83 -15.52
C TYR A 47 10.52 -4.08 -14.03
N LEU A 48 9.46 -4.36 -13.27
CA LEU A 48 9.54 -4.64 -11.84
C LEU A 48 9.66 -6.15 -11.60
N TYR A 49 10.81 -6.58 -11.10
CA TYR A 49 11.05 -7.96 -10.71
C TYR A 49 10.51 -8.25 -9.30
N GLN A 50 10.23 -9.52 -9.02
CA GLN A 50 9.60 -9.99 -7.77
C GLN A 50 10.41 -9.62 -6.51
N ASP A 51 11.74 -9.74 -6.57
CA ASP A 51 12.64 -9.38 -5.47
C ASP A 51 12.53 -7.91 -5.09
N LEU A 52 12.44 -7.03 -6.09
CA LEU A 52 12.28 -5.61 -5.87
C LEU A 52 10.86 -5.26 -5.42
N LEU A 53 9.84 -5.93 -5.96
CA LEU A 53 8.46 -5.79 -5.50
C LEU A 53 8.34 -6.09 -4.00
N GLN A 54 8.96 -7.17 -3.52
CA GLN A 54 8.97 -7.51 -2.09
C GLN A 54 9.58 -6.39 -1.25
N LYS A 55 10.73 -5.85 -1.67
CA LYS A 55 11.40 -4.74 -0.97
C LYS A 55 10.57 -3.46 -0.97
N LEU A 56 9.93 -3.14 -2.08
CA LEU A 56 9.03 -1.99 -2.19
C LEU A 56 7.82 -2.13 -1.25
N CYS A 57 7.19 -3.30 -1.22
CA CYS A 57 6.05 -3.57 -0.33
C CYS A 57 6.44 -3.37 1.14
N ALA A 58 7.60 -3.90 1.54
CA ALA A 58 8.11 -3.73 2.90
C ALA A 58 8.46 -2.27 3.23
N ALA A 59 9.14 -1.55 2.33
CA ALA A 59 9.57 -0.17 2.56
C ALA A 59 8.41 0.83 2.58
N LEU A 60 7.39 0.59 1.75
CA LEU A 60 6.25 1.49 1.55
C LEU A 60 5.01 1.08 2.36
N ASN A 61 5.05 -0.07 3.04
CA ASN A 61 3.94 -0.64 3.79
C ASN A 61 2.64 -0.77 2.97
N VAL A 62 2.77 -1.35 1.77
CA VAL A 62 1.66 -1.62 0.83
C VAL A 62 1.69 -3.06 0.37
N SER A 63 0.55 -3.58 -0.08
CA SER A 63 0.46 -4.94 -0.63
C SER A 63 1.02 -5.02 -2.05
N ALA A 64 1.49 -6.21 -2.42
CA ALA A 64 1.88 -6.51 -3.80
C ALA A 64 0.69 -6.34 -4.76
N ASP A 65 -0.52 -6.73 -4.33
CA ASP A 65 -1.74 -6.60 -5.14
C ASP A 65 -2.03 -5.14 -5.47
N TYR A 66 -1.89 -4.23 -4.51
CA TYR A 66 -2.03 -2.80 -4.78
C TYR A 66 -1.00 -2.33 -5.81
N ILE A 67 0.28 -2.70 -5.66
CA ILE A 67 1.31 -2.29 -6.62
C ILE A 67 1.02 -2.85 -8.03
N LEU A 68 0.64 -4.12 -8.14
CA LEU A 68 0.46 -4.82 -9.42
C LEU A 68 -0.86 -4.50 -10.12
N PHE A 69 -1.96 -4.42 -9.37
CA PHE A 69 -3.32 -4.35 -9.91
C PHE A 69 -4.04 -3.04 -9.55
N GLY A 70 -3.58 -2.34 -8.50
CA GLY A 70 -4.17 -1.11 -8.00
C GLY A 70 -5.31 -1.34 -7.02
N ASP A 71 -6.09 -0.28 -6.76
CA ASP A 71 -7.29 -0.33 -5.93
C ASP A 71 -8.46 -1.01 -6.66
N THR A 72 -8.21 -2.08 -7.43
CA THR A 72 -9.29 -2.95 -7.88
C THR A 72 -9.72 -3.80 -6.68
N PRO A 73 -10.95 -3.61 -6.17
CA PRO A 73 -11.49 -4.48 -5.14
C PRO A 73 -11.97 -5.76 -5.84
N ASP A 74 -11.07 -6.65 -6.23
CA ASP A 74 -11.50 -7.97 -6.68
C ASP A 74 -11.81 -8.80 -5.43
N ASN A 75 -13.02 -8.63 -4.88
CA ASN A 75 -13.80 -9.59 -4.05
C ASN A 75 -14.18 -9.13 -2.63
N ALA A 76 -13.81 -7.95 -2.15
CA ALA A 76 -14.40 -7.46 -0.89
C ALA A 76 -15.80 -6.92 -1.17
N ASP A 77 -16.82 -7.57 -0.61
CA ASP A 77 -18.20 -7.13 -0.73
C ASP A 77 -18.36 -5.70 -0.15
N PRO A 78 -19.41 -4.95 -0.54
CA PRO A 78 -19.61 -3.58 -0.08
C PRO A 78 -19.55 -3.40 1.45
N VAL A 79 -19.96 -4.43 2.22
CA VAL A 79 -19.93 -4.41 3.69
C VAL A 79 -18.51 -4.47 4.20
N THR A 80 -17.65 -5.32 3.62
CA THR A 80 -16.23 -5.41 4.00
C THR A 80 -15.47 -4.09 3.74
N ASN A 81 -15.77 -3.43 2.61
CA ASN A 81 -15.19 -2.13 2.29
C ASN A 81 -15.67 -1.02 3.25
N GLN A 82 -16.96 -1.03 3.59
CA GLN A 82 -17.52 -0.09 4.57
C GLN A 82 -16.88 -0.28 5.95
N ALA A 83 -16.72 -1.52 6.41
CA ALA A 83 -16.07 -1.83 7.69
C ALA A 83 -14.62 -1.32 7.71
N SER A 84 -13.87 -1.57 6.63
CA SER A 84 -12.48 -1.11 6.49
C SER A 84 -12.37 0.42 6.56
N ASN A 85 -13.24 1.13 5.85
CA ASN A 85 -13.28 2.60 5.88
C ASN A 85 -13.56 3.16 7.29
N ILE A 86 -14.48 2.54 8.03
CA ILE A 86 -14.78 2.93 9.42
C ILE A 86 -13.54 2.75 10.30
N LEU A 87 -12.86 1.60 10.20
CA LEU A 87 -11.65 1.31 10.98
C LEU A 87 -10.54 2.32 10.71
N PHE A 88 -10.33 2.71 9.45
CA PHE A 88 -9.32 3.72 9.08
C PHE A 88 -9.62 5.12 9.63
N GLN A 89 -10.88 5.45 9.89
CA GLN A 89 -11.26 6.77 10.43
C GLN A 89 -11.11 6.90 11.95
N LEU A 90 -10.91 5.79 12.67
CA LEU A 90 -10.71 5.81 14.12
C LEU A 90 -9.41 6.54 14.50
N LYS A 91 -9.52 7.49 15.42
CA LYS A 91 -8.41 8.41 15.76
C LYS A 91 -7.56 7.95 16.93
N SER A 92 -8.10 7.18 17.88
CA SER A 92 -7.37 6.72 19.06
C SER A 92 -7.04 5.24 19.00
N ASP A 93 -5.95 4.85 19.65
CA ASP A 93 -5.51 3.46 19.71
C ASP A 93 -6.44 2.62 20.59
N GLU A 94 -7.09 3.23 21.58
CA GLU A 94 -8.14 2.61 22.37
C GLU A 94 -9.35 2.23 21.51
N ALA A 95 -9.78 3.13 20.61
CA ALA A 95 -10.90 2.88 19.72
C ALA A 95 -10.59 1.78 18.69
N LYS A 96 -9.39 1.79 18.12
CA LYS A 96 -8.92 0.72 17.20
C LYS A 96 -8.87 -0.63 17.92
N SER A 97 -8.33 -0.66 19.14
CA SER A 97 -8.24 -1.87 19.96
C SER A 97 -9.62 -2.44 20.28
N ALA A 98 -10.57 -1.58 20.67
CA ALA A 98 -11.96 -1.98 20.92
C ALA A 98 -12.63 -2.53 19.66
N ALA A 99 -12.43 -1.90 18.50
CA ALA A 99 -12.98 -2.37 17.23
C ALA A 99 -12.46 -3.77 16.86
N VAL A 100 -11.17 -4.04 17.05
CA VAL A 100 -10.59 -5.38 16.83
C VAL A 100 -11.18 -6.42 17.77
N VAL A 101 -11.40 -6.10 19.05
CA VAL A 101 -12.03 -7.02 20.00
C VAL A 101 -13.46 -7.37 19.56
N ILE A 102 -14.23 -6.39 19.12
CA ILE A 102 -15.60 -6.62 18.62
C ILE A 102 -15.61 -7.50 17.37
N LEU A 103 -14.73 -7.24 16.41
CA LEU A 103 -14.63 -8.06 15.20
C LEU A 103 -14.26 -9.51 15.52
N LYS A 104 -13.35 -9.75 16.47
CA LYS A 104 -13.04 -11.10 16.97
C LYS A 104 -14.25 -11.77 17.61
N GLN A 105 -15.07 -11.03 18.34
CA GLN A 105 -16.29 -11.59 18.92
C GLN A 105 -17.30 -12.00 17.84
N ILE A 106 -17.43 -11.20 16.77
CA ILE A 106 -18.28 -11.53 15.63
C ILE A 106 -17.77 -12.79 14.92
N GLU A 107 -16.45 -12.91 14.69
CA GLU A 107 -15.83 -14.10 14.11
C GLU A 107 -16.12 -15.38 14.92
N ILE A 108 -16.16 -15.28 16.26
CA ILE A 108 -16.53 -16.40 17.13
C ILE A 108 -17.99 -16.81 16.94
N LEU A 109 -18.89 -15.86 16.68
CA LEU A 109 -20.33 -16.10 16.53
C LEU A 109 -20.74 -16.59 15.13
N ASP A 110 -19.86 -16.44 14.13
CA ASP A 110 -20.06 -16.87 12.75
C ASP A 110 -19.70 -18.36 12.51
N LYS A 111 -19.22 -19.05 13.56
CA LYS A 111 -18.94 -20.49 13.58
C LYS A 111 -20.09 -21.28 14.19
#